data_AF-A0A848S442-F1
#
_entry.id   AF-A0A848S442-F1
#
_cell.length_a   1.000
_cell.length_b   1.000
_cell.length_c   1.000
_cell.angle_alpha   90.00
_cell.angle_beta   90.00
_cell.angle_gamma   90.00
#
_symmetry.space_group_name_H-M   'P 1'
#
loop_
_entity.id
_entity.type
_entity.pdbx_description
1 polymer ?
#
loop_
_entity_poly.entity_id
_entity_poly.type
_entity_poly.pdbx_seq_one_letter_code
_entity_poly.pdbx_strand_id
1 'polypeptide(L)'
;FTSTNEETLVLSGYNLVDVTNNTNLSFTPLNSIPTGIYSNVSFTFGFENDDNYNRNYPDLNSTSWNVPEMLGGGYHFMQLEGKFIDNTSSEVGFAYHAIRAVDNSGATPVFQDTFFEVNLGEVIVSNNSTFNIEMNIAEWFKNPNVWDLNDLNNMLMPNYNAQIMMFENGQNAFSLISVTQ
;
A
#
# COMPACT_ATOMS: atom_id res chain seq x y z
N PHE A 1 15.88 5.70 -3.66
CA PHE A 1 17.06 6.05 -2.85
C PHE A 1 17.53 7.43 -3.26
N THR A 2 17.51 8.39 -2.35
CA THR A 2 17.93 9.77 -2.61
C THR A 2 19.30 10.01 -1.99
N SER A 3 20.29 10.41 -2.78
CA SER A 3 21.62 10.73 -2.30
C SER A 3 21.65 12.06 -1.54
N THR A 4 22.74 12.33 -0.84
CA THR A 4 22.96 13.63 -0.18
C THR A 4 23.08 14.81 -1.16
N ASN A 5 23.24 14.54 -2.46
CA ASN A 5 23.24 15.54 -3.53
C ASN A 5 21.87 15.62 -4.25
N GLU A 6 20.81 15.08 -3.66
CA GLU A 6 19.43 15.06 -4.20
C GLU A 6 19.26 14.23 -5.49
N GLU A 7 20.23 13.38 -5.84
CA GLU A 7 20.07 12.41 -6.95
C GLU A 7 19.25 11.21 -6.49
N THR A 8 18.19 10.87 -7.24
CA THR A 8 17.35 9.71 -6.96
C THR A 8 17.75 8.51 -7.82
N LEU A 9 18.19 7.44 -7.16
CA LEU A 9 18.41 6.11 -7.73
C LEU A 9 17.18 5.23 -7.48
N VAL A 10 16.62 4.69 -8.57
CA VAL A 10 15.40 3.86 -8.55
C VAL A 10 15.77 2.40 -8.78
N LEU A 11 15.26 1.52 -7.92
CA LEU A 11 15.29 0.08 -8.11
C LEU A 11 13.90 -0.37 -8.55
N SER A 12 13.75 -0.71 -9.83
CA SER A 12 12.47 -1.10 -10.40
C SER A 12 12.00 -2.48 -9.92
N GLY A 13 10.70 -2.60 -9.71
CA GLY A 13 10.01 -3.84 -9.36
C GLY A 13 8.79 -3.55 -8.48
N TYR A 14 7.99 -4.59 -8.25
CA TYR A 14 6.92 -4.59 -7.26
C TYR A 14 6.99 -5.89 -6.47
N ASN A 15 6.34 -5.91 -5.30
CA ASN A 15 6.28 -7.10 -4.47
C ASN A 15 4.88 -7.24 -3.86
N LEU A 16 4.14 -8.27 -4.30
CA LEU A 16 2.89 -8.64 -3.65
C LEU A 16 3.21 -9.48 -2.40
N VAL A 17 3.00 -8.89 -1.22
CA VAL A 17 3.19 -9.54 0.08
C VAL A 17 1.90 -10.25 0.49
N ASP A 18 1.96 -11.56 0.75
CA ASP A 18 0.82 -12.32 1.29
C ASP A 18 1.21 -12.93 2.64
N VAL A 19 0.75 -12.25 3.70
CA VAL A 19 0.98 -12.61 5.09
C VAL A 19 0.19 -13.86 5.49
N THR A 20 -0.93 -14.17 4.84
CA THR A 20 -1.74 -15.36 5.14
C THR A 20 -0.95 -16.63 4.86
N ASN A 21 -0.17 -16.63 3.77
CA ASN A 21 0.63 -17.77 3.34
C ASN A 21 2.14 -17.61 3.62
N ASN A 22 2.56 -16.53 4.29
CA ASN A 22 3.97 -16.16 4.49
C ASN A 22 4.78 -16.13 3.18
N THR A 23 4.17 -15.66 2.10
CA THR A 23 4.79 -15.60 0.77
C THR A 23 5.28 -14.18 0.50
N ASN A 24 6.43 -14.08 -0.20
CA ASN A 24 7.03 -12.83 -0.64
C ASN A 24 7.33 -11.81 0.50
N LEU A 25 7.65 -12.29 1.71
CA LEU A 25 8.02 -11.44 2.85
C LEU A 25 9.39 -10.73 2.67
N SER A 26 10.10 -10.98 1.58
CA SER A 26 11.37 -10.35 1.21
C SER A 26 11.38 -10.02 -0.27
N PHE A 27 11.94 -8.86 -0.62
CA PHE A 27 12.13 -8.43 -2.01
C PHE A 27 13.63 -8.17 -2.27
N THR A 28 14.17 -8.79 -3.30
CA THR A 28 15.54 -8.55 -3.76
C THR A 28 15.49 -7.85 -5.12
N PRO A 29 15.92 -6.58 -5.22
CA PRO A 29 15.93 -5.85 -6.48
C PRO A 29 16.94 -6.48 -7.46
N LEU A 30 16.65 -6.37 -8.76
CA LEU A 30 17.52 -6.90 -9.83
C LEU A 30 18.84 -6.15 -9.94
N ASN A 31 18.80 -4.85 -9.70
CA ASN A 31 19.97 -3.97 -9.75
C ASN A 31 20.42 -3.62 -8.33
N SER A 32 21.72 -3.43 -8.16
CA SER A 32 22.29 -2.91 -6.92
C SER A 32 22.37 -1.37 -6.95
N ILE A 33 22.49 -0.79 -5.76
CA ILE A 33 22.87 0.61 -5.56
C ILE A 33 24.33 0.67 -5.09
N PRO A 34 25.04 1.79 -5.33
CA PRO A 34 26.34 2.04 -4.73
C PRO A 34 26.29 2.05 -3.18
N THR A 35 27.43 1.84 -2.55
CA THR A 35 27.57 2.16 -1.13
C THR A 35 27.63 3.66 -0.95
N GLY A 36 27.09 4.17 0.16
CA GLY A 36 27.00 5.60 0.44
C GLY A 36 26.02 5.95 1.55
N ILE A 37 25.91 7.26 1.79
CA ILE A 37 24.88 7.85 2.66
C ILE A 37 23.74 8.32 1.77
N TYR A 38 22.52 7.90 2.12
CA TYR A 38 21.30 8.29 1.43
C TYR A 38 20.45 9.11 2.38
N SER A 39 20.11 10.34 1.98
CA SER A 39 19.25 11.24 2.76
C SER A 39 17.84 10.69 2.93
N ASN A 40 17.40 9.82 2.01
CA ASN A 40 16.14 9.12 2.10
C ASN A 40 16.16 7.77 1.37
N VAL A 41 15.48 6.78 1.93
CA VAL A 41 15.01 5.59 1.22
C VAL A 41 13.49 5.60 1.24
N SER A 42 12.88 5.33 0.10
CA SER A 42 11.43 5.28 -0.01
C SER A 42 10.98 4.18 -0.95
N PHE A 43 9.71 3.80 -0.81
CA PHE A 43 9.01 2.94 -1.76
C PHE A 43 7.55 3.38 -1.88
N THR A 44 6.89 3.01 -2.97
CA THR A 44 5.47 3.32 -3.18
C THR A 44 4.59 2.20 -2.62
N PHE A 45 3.64 2.54 -1.75
CA PHE A 45 2.51 1.68 -1.42
C PHE A 45 1.43 1.83 -2.51
N GLY A 46 1.05 0.72 -3.14
CA GLY A 46 0.14 0.71 -4.29
C GLY A 46 0.87 0.82 -5.63
N PHE A 47 0.16 1.29 -6.65
CA PHE A 47 0.70 1.52 -7.99
C PHE A 47 0.45 2.96 -8.42
N GLU A 48 1.49 3.59 -8.98
CA GLU A 48 1.36 4.88 -9.67
C GLU A 48 0.49 4.73 -10.92
N ASN A 49 -0.10 5.83 -11.40
CA ASN A 49 -1.06 5.78 -12.52
C ASN A 49 -0.48 5.17 -13.81
N ASP A 50 0.79 5.41 -14.10
CA ASP A 50 1.44 4.88 -15.31
C ASP A 50 1.69 3.36 -15.22
N ASP A 51 1.75 2.81 -14.00
CA ASP A 51 1.92 1.38 -13.73
C ASP A 51 0.60 0.66 -13.46
N ASN A 52 -0.45 1.39 -13.04
CA ASN A 52 -1.73 0.84 -12.60
C ASN A 52 -2.77 0.70 -13.71
N TYR A 53 -2.46 -0.05 -14.77
CA TYR A 53 -3.41 -0.31 -15.86
C TYR A 53 -3.78 -1.80 -16.02
N ASN A 54 -5.00 -2.02 -16.52
CA ASN A 54 -5.62 -3.34 -16.59
C ASN A 54 -4.72 -4.37 -17.28
N ARG A 55 -4.63 -5.55 -16.67
CA ARG A 55 -3.96 -6.76 -17.20
C ARG A 55 -2.45 -6.68 -17.39
N ASN A 56 -1.78 -5.62 -16.92
CA ASN A 56 -0.32 -5.49 -16.97
C ASN A 56 0.47 -6.55 -16.18
N TYR A 57 -0.10 -7.12 -15.11
CA TYR A 57 0.59 -8.05 -14.20
C TYR A 57 -0.10 -9.43 -14.19
N PRO A 58 0.41 -10.42 -14.95
CA PRO A 58 -0.23 -11.73 -15.11
C PRO A 58 -0.45 -12.51 -13.82
N ASP A 59 0.48 -12.41 -12.88
CA ASP A 59 0.39 -13.00 -11.54
C ASP A 59 -0.76 -12.39 -10.72
N LEU A 60 -0.88 -11.06 -10.69
CA LEU A 60 -1.99 -10.36 -10.03
C LEU A 60 -3.34 -10.69 -10.69
N ASN A 61 -3.35 -10.86 -12.02
CA ASN A 61 -4.54 -11.29 -12.75
C ASN A 61 -5.02 -12.67 -12.32
N SER A 62 -4.09 -13.60 -12.11
CA SER A 62 -4.40 -14.98 -11.72
C SER A 62 -4.85 -15.12 -10.25
N THR A 63 -4.61 -14.10 -9.43
CA THR A 63 -4.95 -14.07 -8.01
C THR A 63 -6.09 -13.10 -7.67
N SER A 64 -6.82 -12.61 -8.69
CA SER A 64 -8.00 -11.74 -8.53
C SER A 64 -7.73 -10.39 -7.84
N TRP A 65 -6.54 -9.83 -8.05
CA TRP A 65 -6.17 -8.49 -7.56
C TRP A 65 -6.73 -7.34 -8.41
N ASN A 66 -7.47 -7.63 -9.48
CA ASN A 66 -8.04 -6.61 -10.38
C ASN A 66 -9.14 -5.80 -9.70
N VAL A 67 -9.16 -4.50 -9.96
CA VAL A 67 -10.27 -3.60 -9.60
C VAL A 67 -11.26 -3.54 -10.75
N PRO A 68 -12.59 -3.54 -10.50
CA PRO A 68 -13.59 -3.38 -11.55
C PRO A 68 -13.38 -2.10 -12.38
N GLU A 69 -13.57 -2.19 -13.70
CA GLU A 69 -13.37 -1.05 -14.62
C GLU A 69 -14.24 0.16 -14.25
N MET A 70 -15.46 -0.07 -13.75
CA MET A 70 -16.36 0.99 -13.30
C MET A 70 -15.84 1.77 -12.08
N LEU A 71 -14.85 1.23 -11.37
CA LEU A 71 -14.16 1.88 -10.26
C LEU A 71 -12.79 2.44 -10.65
N GLY A 72 -12.45 2.42 -11.95
CA GLY A 72 -11.19 2.94 -12.47
C GLY A 72 -10.20 1.89 -12.95
N GLY A 73 -10.49 0.60 -12.75
CA GLY A 73 -9.60 -0.48 -13.14
C GLY A 73 -8.29 -0.50 -12.34
N GLY A 74 -7.30 -1.21 -12.87
CA GLY A 74 -6.01 -1.44 -12.25
C GLY A 74 -6.07 -2.56 -11.21
N TYR A 75 -5.30 -2.41 -10.14
CA TYR A 75 -5.14 -3.42 -9.09
C TYR A 75 -5.40 -2.84 -7.70
N HIS A 76 -5.77 -3.73 -6.78
CA HIS A 76 -5.83 -3.40 -5.37
C HIS A 76 -4.43 -3.03 -4.87
N PHE A 77 -4.34 -2.03 -4.00
CA PHE A 77 -3.11 -1.70 -3.29
C PHE A 77 -2.95 -2.56 -2.05
N MET A 78 -4.08 -2.97 -1.45
CA MET A 78 -4.13 -3.91 -0.35
C MET A 78 -5.51 -4.58 -0.29
N GLN A 79 -5.52 -5.85 0.08
CA GLN A 79 -6.72 -6.57 0.51
C GLN A 79 -6.49 -7.05 1.94
N LEU A 80 -7.22 -6.47 2.89
CA LEU A 80 -7.22 -6.87 4.29
C LEU A 80 -8.64 -7.28 4.68
N GLU A 81 -8.83 -8.57 4.97
CA GLU A 81 -10.14 -9.13 5.29
C GLU A 81 -10.12 -9.83 6.64
N GLY A 82 -11.30 -9.96 7.24
CA GLY A 82 -11.43 -10.65 8.51
C GLY A 82 -12.85 -10.62 9.04
N LYS A 83 -12.98 -10.88 10.33
CA LYS A 83 -14.25 -10.84 11.04
C LYS A 83 -14.10 -10.08 12.34
N PHE A 84 -15.18 -9.45 12.78
CA PHE A 84 -15.28 -8.75 14.06
C PHE A 84 -16.63 -9.04 14.72
N ILE A 85 -16.74 -8.75 16.02
CA ILE A 85 -18.01 -8.80 16.74
C ILE A 85 -18.60 -7.39 16.70
N ASP A 86 -19.79 -7.26 16.12
CA ASP A 86 -20.48 -5.97 16.00
C ASP A 86 -21.17 -5.55 17.31
N ASN A 87 -21.77 -4.36 17.31
CA ASN A 87 -22.51 -3.82 18.44
C ASN A 87 -23.80 -4.60 18.81
N THR A 88 -24.18 -5.60 18.00
CA THR A 88 -25.29 -6.53 18.26
C THR A 88 -24.80 -7.88 18.80
N SER A 89 -23.49 -8.03 19.04
CA SER A 89 -22.83 -9.29 19.42
C SER A 89 -22.86 -10.38 18.32
N SER A 90 -22.98 -9.96 17.06
CA SER A 90 -22.93 -10.85 15.91
C SER A 90 -21.52 -10.87 15.29
N GLU A 91 -21.08 -12.03 14.82
CA GLU A 91 -19.85 -12.14 14.03
C GLU A 91 -20.13 -11.68 12.59
N VAL A 92 -19.45 -10.61 12.16
CA VAL A 92 -19.62 -9.98 10.85
C VAL A 92 -18.27 -9.91 10.14
N GLY A 93 -18.27 -10.14 8.83
CA GLY A 93 -17.07 -10.00 8.00
C GLY A 93 -16.77 -8.54 7.63
N PHE A 94 -15.49 -8.23 7.41
CA PHE A 94 -15.08 -6.97 6.79
C PHE A 94 -14.14 -7.22 5.60
N ALA A 95 -14.19 -6.33 4.62
CA ALA A 95 -13.35 -6.34 3.42
C ALA A 95 -12.73 -4.95 3.22
N TYR A 96 -11.56 -4.72 3.85
CA TYR A 96 -10.79 -3.48 3.82
C TYR A 96 -9.87 -3.51 2.60
N HIS A 97 -10.40 -3.05 1.48
CA HIS A 97 -9.73 -3.05 0.18
C HIS A 97 -9.33 -1.62 -0.19
N ALA A 98 -8.02 -1.37 -0.32
CA ALA A 98 -7.48 -0.08 -0.72
C ALA A 98 -7.27 -0.05 -2.24
N ILE A 99 -7.83 0.96 -2.90
CA ILE A 99 -7.78 1.19 -4.35
C ILE A 99 -7.68 2.70 -4.62
N ARG A 100 -7.42 3.09 -5.88
CA ARG A 100 -7.60 4.50 -6.31
C ARG A 100 -9.04 4.96 -6.00
N ALA A 101 -9.18 6.11 -5.36
CA ALA A 101 -10.49 6.64 -5.02
C ALA A 101 -11.22 7.15 -6.27
N VAL A 102 -12.54 6.97 -6.31
CA VAL A 102 -13.40 7.49 -7.37
C VAL A 102 -14.66 8.10 -6.78
N ASP A 103 -14.92 9.37 -7.11
CA ASP A 103 -16.19 10.03 -6.85
C ASP A 103 -17.10 9.88 -8.08
N ASN A 104 -18.19 9.13 -7.90
CA ASN A 104 -19.21 8.86 -8.90
C ASN A 104 -20.53 9.62 -8.64
N SER A 105 -20.52 10.66 -7.80
CA SER A 105 -21.70 11.46 -7.49
C SER A 105 -22.15 12.38 -8.64
N GLY A 106 -21.22 12.73 -9.53
CA GLY A 106 -21.45 13.56 -10.71
C GLY A 106 -21.76 12.77 -11.99
N ALA A 107 -21.94 13.49 -13.11
CA ALA A 107 -22.15 12.88 -14.43
C ALA A 107 -20.90 12.18 -14.99
N THR A 108 -19.71 12.55 -14.50
CA THR A 108 -18.42 12.00 -14.90
C THR A 108 -17.63 11.59 -13.65
N PRO A 109 -17.04 10.39 -13.62
CA PRO A 109 -16.19 9.96 -12.51
C PRO A 109 -14.99 10.91 -12.31
N VAL A 110 -14.70 11.25 -11.06
CA VAL A 110 -13.50 12.00 -10.66
C VAL A 110 -12.60 11.08 -9.85
N PHE A 111 -11.37 10.89 -10.31
CA PHE A 111 -10.40 10.01 -9.65
C PHE A 111 -9.46 10.82 -8.74
N GLN A 112 -9.09 10.22 -7.62
CA GLN A 112 -8.05 10.72 -6.74
C GLN A 112 -7.07 9.60 -6.39
N ASP A 113 -5.78 9.93 -6.49
CA ASP A 113 -4.70 9.03 -6.17
C ASP A 113 -4.66 8.76 -4.66
N THR A 114 -4.52 7.48 -4.33
CA THR A 114 -4.43 6.95 -2.96
C THR A 114 -3.25 5.98 -2.80
N PHE A 115 -2.41 5.84 -3.83
CA PHE A 115 -1.05 5.34 -3.64
C PHE A 115 -0.23 6.44 -2.96
N PHE A 116 0.82 6.05 -2.24
CA PHE A 116 1.66 7.02 -1.55
C PHE A 116 3.10 6.54 -1.40
N GLU A 117 4.01 7.50 -1.29
CA GLU A 117 5.40 7.23 -0.94
C GLU A 117 5.52 6.97 0.57
N VAL A 118 6.07 5.83 0.94
CA VAL A 118 6.54 5.54 2.29
C VAL A 118 7.97 6.04 2.41
N ASN A 119 8.19 6.99 3.31
CA ASN A 119 9.51 7.52 3.64
C ASN A 119 10.14 6.71 4.80
N LEU A 120 11.32 6.13 4.58
CA LEU A 120 12.06 5.35 5.57
C LEU A 120 13.20 6.14 6.22
N GLY A 121 13.48 7.36 5.73
CA GLY A 121 14.49 8.26 6.26
C GLY A 121 15.92 7.96 5.80
N GLU A 122 16.87 8.63 6.46
CA GLU A 122 18.30 8.54 6.15
C GLU A 122 18.87 7.17 6.51
N VAL A 123 19.72 6.62 5.64
CA VAL A 123 20.44 5.37 5.89
C VAL A 123 21.87 5.42 5.39
N ILE A 124 22.71 4.55 5.95
CA ILE A 124 24.08 4.31 5.49
C ILE A 124 24.17 2.89 4.93
N VAL A 125 24.53 2.78 3.65
CA VAL A 125 24.78 1.51 2.95
C VAL A 125 26.30 1.36 2.76
N SER A 126 26.89 0.45 3.52
CA SER A 126 28.34 0.17 3.56
C SER A 126 28.72 -1.15 2.86
N ASN A 127 27.77 -2.08 2.73
CA ASN A 127 27.92 -3.35 2.01
C ASN A 127 26.51 -3.91 1.63
N ASN A 128 26.42 -5.22 1.35
CA ASN A 128 25.14 -5.88 1.12
C ASN A 128 24.21 -5.72 2.33
N SER A 129 23.13 -4.96 2.13
CA SER A 129 22.23 -4.55 3.21
C SER A 129 20.85 -5.19 3.10
N THR A 130 20.27 -5.56 4.24
CA THR A 130 18.86 -5.94 4.37
C THR A 130 18.12 -4.86 5.16
N PHE A 131 17.07 -4.30 4.56
CA PHE A 131 16.19 -3.32 5.19
C PHE A 131 15.00 -4.04 5.81
N ASN A 132 14.87 -3.99 7.14
CA ASN A 132 13.74 -4.58 7.85
C ASN A 132 12.66 -3.51 8.03
N ILE A 133 11.59 -3.62 7.25
CA ILE A 133 10.46 -2.68 7.25
C ILE A 133 9.29 -3.36 7.98
N GLU A 134 8.69 -2.64 8.92
CA GLU A 134 7.48 -3.09 9.62
C GLU A 134 6.26 -2.34 9.09
N MET A 135 5.16 -3.08 8.90
CA MET A 135 3.83 -2.50 8.75
C MET A 135 3.04 -2.70 10.04
N ASN A 136 2.73 -1.62 10.75
CA ASN A 136 1.82 -1.65 11.89
C ASN A 136 0.37 -1.63 11.38
N ILE A 137 -0.23 -2.82 11.30
CA ILE A 137 -1.61 -3.01 10.79
C ILE A 137 -2.63 -2.15 11.55
N ALA A 138 -2.39 -1.84 12.83
CA ALA A 138 -3.33 -1.07 13.62
C ALA A 138 -3.50 0.37 13.14
N GLU A 139 -2.51 0.97 12.47
CA GLU A 139 -2.58 2.36 12.00
C GLU A 139 -3.68 2.57 10.95
N TRP A 140 -3.95 1.56 10.11
CA TRP A 140 -5.06 1.57 9.14
C TRP A 140 -6.43 1.82 9.77
N PHE A 141 -6.57 1.59 11.08
CA PHE A 141 -7.83 1.74 11.81
C PHE A 141 -7.82 2.89 12.84
N LYS A 142 -6.71 3.60 13.01
CA LYS A 142 -6.51 4.47 14.18
C LYS A 142 -6.17 5.92 13.85
N ASN A 143 -5.19 6.19 12.99
CA ASN A 143 -4.62 7.53 12.85
C ASN A 143 -4.39 7.90 11.39
N PRO A 144 -4.74 9.12 10.95
CA PRO A 144 -5.44 10.16 11.72
C PRO A 144 -6.94 9.90 11.89
N ASN A 145 -7.49 8.93 11.15
CA ASN A 145 -8.92 8.62 11.16
C ASN A 145 -9.21 7.34 11.95
N VAL A 146 -10.05 7.46 12.97
CA VAL A 146 -10.58 6.29 13.67
C VAL A 146 -11.55 5.56 12.76
N TRP A 147 -11.34 4.26 12.61
CA TRP A 147 -12.16 3.41 11.74
C TRP A 147 -13.18 2.61 12.56
N ASP A 148 -14.47 2.89 12.37
CA ASP A 148 -15.54 2.11 13.00
C ASP A 148 -15.99 0.99 12.06
N LEU A 149 -15.71 -0.26 12.44
CA LEU A 149 -16.13 -1.44 11.67
C LEU A 149 -17.65 -1.66 11.68
N ASN A 150 -18.41 -1.07 12.61
CA ASN A 150 -19.88 -1.14 12.55
C ASN A 150 -20.44 -0.35 11.36
N ASP A 151 -19.75 0.72 10.96
CA ASP A 151 -20.16 1.61 9.86
C ASP A 151 -19.39 1.31 8.55
N LEU A 152 -18.11 0.97 8.67
CA LEU A 152 -17.16 0.85 7.56
C LEU A 152 -16.54 -0.56 7.48
N ASN A 153 -17.35 -1.61 7.35
CA ASN A 153 -16.84 -2.99 7.18
C ASN A 153 -16.79 -3.49 5.74
N ASN A 154 -17.73 -3.09 4.88
CA ASN A 154 -17.89 -3.63 3.53
C ASN A 154 -18.30 -2.52 2.56
N MET A 155 -18.34 -2.86 1.27
CA MET A 155 -18.66 -1.90 0.20
C MET A 155 -17.76 -0.66 0.23
N LEU A 156 -16.49 -0.85 0.61
CA LEU A 156 -15.52 0.22 0.82
C LEU A 156 -14.87 0.70 -0.48
N MET A 157 -14.72 -0.17 -1.48
CA MET A 157 -14.18 0.21 -2.79
C MET A 157 -14.96 1.34 -3.48
N PRO A 158 -16.32 1.29 -3.59
CA PRO A 158 -17.07 2.40 -4.19
C PRO A 158 -17.25 3.61 -3.25
N ASN A 159 -16.80 3.52 -1.99
CA ASN A 159 -16.96 4.61 -1.01
C ASN A 159 -15.73 5.54 -1.07
N TYR A 160 -15.87 6.65 -1.77
CA TYR A 160 -14.81 7.65 -1.94
C TYR A 160 -14.19 8.10 -0.61
N ASN A 161 -15.02 8.51 0.37
CA ASN A 161 -14.52 8.99 1.66
C ASN A 161 -13.76 7.91 2.43
N ALA A 162 -14.23 6.66 2.36
CA ALA A 162 -13.53 5.53 2.95
C ALA A 162 -12.13 5.38 2.34
N GLN A 163 -12.00 5.44 1.01
CA GLN A 163 -10.68 5.37 0.34
C GLN A 163 -9.75 6.52 0.74
N ILE A 164 -10.28 7.73 0.94
CA ILE A 164 -9.49 8.86 1.46
C ILE A 164 -9.01 8.59 2.89
N MET A 165 -9.87 8.11 3.78
CA MET A 165 -9.49 7.74 5.14
C MET A 165 -8.42 6.63 5.16
N MET A 166 -8.52 5.64 4.27
CA MET A 166 -7.49 4.59 4.12
C MET A 166 -6.15 5.18 3.70
N PHE A 167 -6.15 6.07 2.70
CA PHE A 167 -4.95 6.76 2.22
C PHE A 167 -4.29 7.59 3.32
N GLU A 168 -5.07 8.37 4.06
CA GLU A 168 -4.58 9.19 5.17
C GLU A 168 -4.02 8.32 6.30
N ASN A 169 -4.68 7.21 6.62
CA ASN A 169 -4.21 6.30 7.66
C ASN A 169 -2.93 5.56 7.26
N GLY A 170 -2.82 5.17 6.00
CA GLY A 170 -1.66 4.46 5.45
C GLY A 170 -0.34 5.24 5.58
N GLN A 171 -0.39 6.57 5.62
CA GLN A 171 0.80 7.43 5.74
C GLN A 171 1.69 7.10 6.95
N ASN A 172 1.10 6.54 8.02
CA ASN A 172 1.81 6.22 9.25
C ASN A 172 1.98 4.71 9.48
N ALA A 173 1.56 3.87 8.53
CA ALA A 173 1.49 2.43 8.73
C ALA A 173 2.85 1.73 8.63
N PHE A 174 3.85 2.35 8.00
CA PHE A 174 5.14 1.73 7.72
C PHE A 174 6.29 2.43 8.41
N SER A 175 7.29 1.66 8.85
CA SER A 175 8.52 2.20 9.43
C SER A 175 9.73 1.32 9.16
N LEU A 176 10.90 1.93 9.10
CA LEU A 176 12.18 1.21 9.06
C LEU A 176 12.59 0.81 10.49
N ILE A 177 12.72 -0.48 10.74
CA ILE A 177 13.12 -1.01 12.05
C ILE A 177 14.63 -1.11 12.16
N SER A 178 15.30 -1.62 11.13
CA SER A 178 16.75 -1.75 11.11
C SER A 178 17.30 -1.97 9.71
N VAL A 179 18.59 -1.71 9.55
CA VAL A 179 19.39 -2.08 8.37
C VAL A 179 20.48 -3.05 8.82
N THR A 180 20.45 -4.28 8.35
CA THR A 180 21.46 -5.32 8.65
C THR A 180 22.49 -5.38 7.52
N GLN A 181 23.78 -5.46 7.86
CA GLN A 181 24.94 -5.32 6.96
C GLN A 181 26.07 -6.27 7.36
#